data_AF-A0A448F9L0-F1
#
_entry.id   AF-A0A448F9L0-F1
#
_cell.length_a   1.000
_cell.length_b   1.000
_cell.length_c   1.000
_cell.angle_alpha   90.00
_cell.angle_beta   90.00
_cell.angle_gamma   90.00
#
_symmetry.space_group_name_H-M   'P 1'
#
loop_
_entity.id
_entity.type
_entity.pdbx_description
1 polymer ?
#
loop_
_entity_poly.entity_id
_entity_poly.type
_entity_poly.pdbx_seq_one_letter_code
_entity_poly.pdbx_strand_id
1 'polypeptide(L)'
;MKSVLSILPLIVANGLNKEQVQISQSIYLLNLLSELNDEEIIWLRFYLYPTLGGDEEFRSKHQSTLTLARNYIGASEEQMDKSAIQESYKEYLERLGLIKTKFNIDRNTNMPIYDKSSGKPKGSRYITHLGKMLLKEIGFSEVS
;
A
#
# COMPACT_ATOMS: atom_id res chain seq x y z
N MET A 1 -27.61 18.80 -14.09
CA MET A 1 -26.49 18.49 -13.16
C MET A 1 -26.60 19.39 -11.95
N LYS A 2 -26.81 18.84 -10.74
CA LYS A 2 -26.76 19.64 -9.52
C LYS A 2 -25.28 19.95 -9.24
N SER A 3 -24.95 21.24 -9.13
CA SER A 3 -23.60 21.73 -8.86
C SER A 3 -23.11 21.25 -7.49
N VAL A 4 -21.83 20.86 -7.39
CA VAL A 4 -21.16 20.44 -6.14
C VAL A 4 -21.30 21.52 -5.05
N LEU A 5 -21.39 22.80 -5.41
CA LEU A 5 -21.62 23.90 -4.47
C LEU A 5 -22.99 23.85 -3.77
N SER A 6 -24.00 23.21 -4.35
CA SER A 6 -25.36 23.15 -3.78
C SER A 6 -25.52 22.09 -2.68
N ILE A 7 -24.56 21.18 -2.54
CA ILE A 7 -24.67 20.01 -1.65
C ILE A 7 -24.10 20.32 -0.26
N LEU A 8 -23.07 21.17 -0.16
CA LEU A 8 -22.40 21.50 1.10
C LEU A 8 -23.33 22.09 2.18
N PRO A 9 -24.18 23.10 1.89
CA PRO A 9 -25.09 23.66 2.91
C PRO A 9 -26.14 22.64 3.39
N LEU A 10 -26.55 21.72 2.50
CA LEU A 10 -27.55 20.70 2.80
C LEU A 10 -26.99 19.59 3.71
N ILE A 11 -25.72 19.20 3.50
CA ILE A 11 -24.99 18.27 4.39
C ILE A 11 -24.81 18.91 5.77
N VAL A 12 -24.43 20.19 5.82
CA VAL A 12 -24.25 20.91 7.09
C VAL A 12 -25.57 21.04 7.86
N ALA A 13 -26.68 21.29 7.16
CA ALA A 13 -28.00 21.45 7.79
C ALA A 13 -28.64 20.14 8.28
N ASN A 14 -28.47 19.04 7.54
CA ASN A 14 -29.18 17.78 7.81
C ASN A 14 -28.30 16.67 8.40
N GLY A 15 -26.97 16.85 8.38
CA GLY A 15 -26.03 15.77 8.64
C GLY A 15 -26.09 14.66 7.58
N LEU A 16 -25.17 13.70 7.67
CA LEU A 16 -25.27 12.44 6.94
C LEU A 16 -25.85 11.37 7.86
N ASN A 17 -26.80 10.58 7.36
CA ASN A 17 -27.22 9.39 8.07
C ASN A 17 -26.18 8.26 7.90
N LYS A 18 -26.35 7.18 8.67
CA LYS A 18 -25.40 6.07 8.71
C LYS A 18 -25.23 5.42 7.34
N GLU A 19 -26.31 5.22 6.60
CA GLU A 19 -26.32 4.60 5.27
C GLU A 19 -25.54 5.46 4.26
N GLN A 20 -25.72 6.78 4.28
CA GLN A 20 -25.01 7.72 3.40
C GLN A 20 -23.50 7.73 3.68
N VAL A 21 -23.10 7.69 4.96
CA VAL A 21 -21.68 7.59 5.35
C VAL A 21 -21.08 6.28 4.83
N GLN A 22 -21.79 5.16 5.00
CA GLN A 22 -21.32 3.85 4.52
C GLN A 22 -21.15 3.82 3.00
N ILE A 23 -22.14 4.32 2.25
CA ILE A 23 -22.06 4.43 0.78
C ILE A 23 -20.86 5.27 0.36
N SER A 24 -20.64 6.43 1.01
CA SER A 24 -19.49 7.29 0.72
C SER A 24 -18.15 6.60 1.01
N GLN A 25 -18.07 5.78 2.05
CA GLN A 25 -16.87 5.00 2.39
C GLN A 25 -16.62 3.90 1.35
N SER A 26 -17.64 3.16 0.94
CA SER A 26 -17.50 2.14 -0.12
C SER A 26 -17.09 2.76 -1.45
N ILE A 27 -17.66 3.92 -1.84
CA ILE A 27 -17.24 4.64 -3.05
C ILE A 27 -15.78 5.08 -2.94
N TYR A 28 -15.36 5.59 -1.78
CA TYR A 28 -13.98 5.98 -1.55
C TYR A 28 -13.00 4.80 -1.72
N LEU A 29 -13.32 3.65 -1.12
CA LEU A 29 -12.52 2.42 -1.28
C LEU A 29 -12.52 1.91 -2.73
N LEU A 30 -13.66 1.98 -3.43
CA LEU A 30 -13.76 1.60 -4.84
C LEU A 30 -12.89 2.49 -5.73
N ASN A 31 -12.86 3.80 -5.47
CA ASN A 31 -12.01 4.72 -6.20
C ASN A 31 -10.53 4.40 -5.98
N LEU A 32 -10.12 4.10 -4.73
CA LEU A 32 -8.76 3.64 -4.45
C LEU A 32 -8.43 2.34 -5.19
N LEU A 33 -9.36 1.37 -5.23
CA LEU A 33 -9.17 0.14 -6.00
C LEU A 33 -9.02 0.41 -7.50
N SER A 34 -9.78 1.35 -8.06
CA SER A 34 -9.70 1.72 -9.47
C SER A 34 -8.38 2.36 -9.87
N GLU A 35 -7.62 2.89 -8.90
CA GLU A 35 -6.29 3.45 -9.09
C GLU A 35 -5.17 2.40 -9.03
N LEU A 36 -5.46 1.19 -8.56
CA LEU A 36 -4.48 0.12 -8.39
C LEU A 36 -4.52 -0.88 -9.54
N ASN A 37 -3.35 -1.32 -9.96
CA ASN A 37 -3.22 -2.48 -10.83
C ASN A 37 -3.09 -3.78 -10.02
N ASP A 38 -3.21 -4.91 -10.71
CA ASP A 38 -3.15 -6.24 -10.09
C ASP A 38 -1.84 -6.50 -9.32
N GLU A 39 -0.70 -6.03 -9.83
CA GLU A 39 0.60 -6.21 -9.16
C GLU A 39 0.69 -5.38 -7.87
N GLU A 40 0.13 -4.17 -7.86
CA GLU A 40 0.05 -3.33 -6.67
C GLU A 40 -0.87 -3.94 -5.61
N ILE A 41 -1.98 -4.57 -6.02
CA ILE A 41 -2.84 -5.33 -5.11
C ILE A 41 -2.08 -6.53 -4.52
N ILE A 42 -1.28 -7.23 -5.33
CA ILE A 42 -0.42 -8.33 -4.85
C ILE A 42 0.60 -7.81 -3.83
N TRP A 43 1.25 -6.68 -4.10
CA TRP A 43 2.18 -6.04 -3.16
C TRP A 43 1.49 -5.59 -1.88
N LEU A 44 0.28 -5.03 -1.96
CA LEU A 44 -0.51 -4.67 -0.80
C LEU A 44 -0.84 -5.91 0.06
N ARG A 45 -1.28 -7.00 -0.58
CA ARG A 45 -1.61 -8.26 0.09
C ARG A 45 -0.38 -8.93 0.73
N PHE A 46 0.80 -8.79 0.13
CA PHE A 46 2.06 -9.22 0.73
C PHE A 46 2.32 -8.58 2.10
N TYR A 47 1.95 -7.30 2.29
CA TYR A 47 2.15 -6.60 3.57
C TYR A 47 1.12 -6.99 4.64
N LEU A 48 0.09 -7.79 4.32
CA LEU A 48 -0.85 -8.32 5.30
C LEU A 48 -0.19 -9.37 6.21
N TYR A 49 0.65 -10.25 5.64
CA TYR A 49 1.41 -11.28 6.35
C TYR A 49 2.90 -11.23 5.96
N PRO A 50 3.66 -10.22 6.44
CA PRO A 50 5.03 -9.97 5.99
C PRO A 50 6.08 -10.91 6.60
N THR A 51 5.68 -11.91 7.40
CA THR A 51 6.58 -12.81 8.12
C THR A 51 7.19 -13.88 7.22
N LEU A 52 8.44 -14.28 7.53
CA LEU A 52 9.06 -15.45 6.91
C LEU A 52 8.22 -16.71 7.23
N GLY A 53 7.87 -17.50 6.19
CA GLY A 53 6.98 -18.66 6.31
C GLY A 53 5.49 -18.33 6.43
N GLY A 54 5.10 -17.06 6.37
CA GLY A 54 3.69 -16.66 6.33
C GLY A 54 3.17 -16.64 4.89
N ASP A 55 1.94 -17.14 4.68
CA ASP A 55 1.20 -16.97 3.42
C ASP A 55 1.95 -17.57 2.20
N GLU A 56 2.56 -18.73 2.40
CA GLU A 56 3.42 -19.40 1.42
C GLU A 56 2.68 -19.74 0.12
N GLU A 57 1.41 -20.15 0.21
CA GLU A 57 0.58 -20.46 -0.96
C GLU A 57 0.44 -19.23 -1.87
N PHE A 58 0.06 -18.08 -1.29
CA PHE A 58 -0.04 -16.81 -2.00
C PHE A 58 1.31 -16.40 -2.60
N ARG A 59 2.39 -16.48 -1.82
CA ARG A 59 3.74 -16.13 -2.28
C ARG A 59 4.22 -17.00 -3.43
N SER A 60 3.91 -18.30 -3.38
CA SER A 60 4.22 -19.26 -4.43
C SER A 60 3.44 -18.94 -5.70
N LYS A 61 2.12 -18.71 -5.58
CA LYS A 61 1.24 -18.36 -6.71
C LYS A 61 1.65 -17.05 -7.40
N HIS A 62 2.19 -16.09 -6.64
CA HIS A 62 2.57 -14.76 -7.12
C HIS A 62 4.09 -14.54 -7.14
N GLN A 63 4.88 -15.61 -7.24
CA GLN A 63 6.34 -15.55 -7.18
C GLN A 63 6.94 -14.64 -8.27
N SER A 64 6.38 -14.63 -9.48
CA SER A 64 6.86 -13.79 -10.58
C SER A 64 6.89 -12.30 -10.22
N THR A 65 5.85 -11.82 -9.53
CA THR A 65 5.69 -10.45 -9.03
C THR A 65 6.50 -10.19 -7.76
N LEU A 66 6.47 -11.13 -6.80
CA LEU A 66 7.05 -10.94 -5.46
C LEU A 66 8.55 -11.26 -5.36
N THR A 67 9.15 -11.83 -6.41
CA THR A 67 10.60 -12.06 -6.46
C THR A 67 11.32 -10.72 -6.40
N LEU A 68 11.99 -10.46 -5.27
CA LEU A 68 12.74 -9.23 -5.04
C LEU A 68 13.85 -9.07 -6.09
N ALA A 69 13.75 -8.04 -6.91
CA ALA A 69 14.85 -7.64 -7.78
C ALA A 69 15.89 -6.88 -6.95
N ARG A 70 17.03 -7.53 -6.69
CA ARG A 70 18.14 -6.92 -5.94
C ARG A 70 18.96 -6.03 -6.87
N ASN A 71 19.02 -4.75 -6.56
CA ASN A 71 19.99 -3.84 -7.17
C ASN A 71 21.35 -4.00 -6.48
N TYR A 72 22.30 -4.65 -7.17
CA TYR A 72 23.70 -4.73 -6.76
C TYR A 72 24.60 -4.32 -7.93
N ILE A 73 25.85 -3.95 -7.63
CA ILE A 73 26.83 -3.57 -8.66
C ILE A 73 27.06 -4.76 -9.58
N GLY A 74 26.75 -4.60 -10.88
CA GLY A 74 26.83 -5.67 -11.89
C GLY A 74 25.52 -6.44 -12.13
N ALA A 75 24.39 -5.99 -11.57
CA ALA A 75 23.07 -6.50 -11.95
C ALA A 75 22.78 -6.25 -13.44
N SER A 76 22.00 -7.15 -14.06
CA SER A 76 21.55 -6.94 -15.43
C SER A 76 20.58 -5.76 -15.52
N GLU A 77 20.48 -5.14 -16.70
CA GLU A 77 19.51 -4.06 -16.97
C GLU A 77 18.08 -4.49 -16.63
N GLU A 78 17.69 -5.70 -17.01
CA GLU A 78 16.38 -6.30 -16.66
C GLU A 78 16.14 -6.36 -15.14
N GLN A 79 17.18 -6.70 -14.35
CA GLN A 79 17.06 -6.71 -12.89
C GLN A 79 16.92 -5.30 -12.32
N MET A 80 17.62 -4.32 -12.90
CA MET A 80 17.53 -2.91 -12.50
C MET A 80 16.13 -2.34 -12.79
N ASP A 81 15.61 -2.58 -13.98
CA ASP A 81 14.27 -2.16 -14.41
C ASP A 81 13.20 -2.76 -13.51
N LYS A 82 13.28 -4.08 -13.27
CA LYS A 82 12.34 -4.76 -12.37
C LYS A 82 12.39 -4.18 -10.96
N SER A 83 13.57 -3.85 -10.45
CA SER A 83 13.73 -3.25 -9.13
C SER A 83 13.11 -1.85 -9.07
N ALA A 84 13.31 -1.03 -10.11
CA ALA A 84 12.73 0.30 -10.20
C ALA A 84 11.19 0.25 -10.23
N ILE A 85 10.60 -0.64 -11.04
CA ILE A 85 9.15 -0.83 -11.11
C ILE A 85 8.60 -1.31 -9.76
N GLN A 86 9.23 -2.30 -9.13
CA GLN A 86 8.81 -2.79 -7.81
C GLN A 86 8.86 -1.71 -6.73
N GLU A 87 9.85 -0.82 -6.76
CA GLU A 87 9.92 0.29 -5.82
C GLU A 87 8.83 1.34 -6.12
N SER A 88 8.55 1.64 -7.40
CA SER A 88 7.45 2.52 -7.80
C SER A 88 6.10 2.05 -7.26
N TYR A 89 5.80 0.75 -7.34
CA TYR A 89 4.56 0.21 -6.75
C TYR A 89 4.48 0.44 -5.24
N LYS A 90 5.60 0.25 -4.52
CA LYS A 90 5.64 0.45 -3.06
C LYS A 90 5.48 1.92 -2.71
N GLU A 91 6.15 2.81 -3.43
CA GLU A 91 6.03 4.26 -3.25
C GLU A 91 4.60 4.74 -3.55
N TYR A 92 3.94 4.17 -4.58
CA TYR A 92 2.55 4.47 -4.91
C TYR A 92 1.57 4.02 -3.82
N LEU A 93 1.70 2.78 -3.31
CA LEU A 93 0.90 2.28 -2.19
C LEU A 93 1.09 3.13 -0.92
N GLU A 94 2.31 3.62 -0.68
CA GLU A 94 2.61 4.51 0.45
C GLU A 94 2.00 5.90 0.24
N ARG A 95 2.04 6.44 -1.00
CA ARG A 95 1.38 7.69 -1.39
C ARG A 95 -0.13 7.65 -1.18
N LEU A 96 -0.77 6.51 -1.46
CA LEU A 96 -2.20 6.28 -1.20
C LEU A 96 -2.51 6.01 0.28
N GLY A 97 -1.50 5.91 1.15
CA GLY A 97 -1.67 5.63 2.58
C GLY A 97 -2.10 4.19 2.87
N LEU A 98 -1.98 3.27 1.90
CA LEU A 98 -2.33 1.86 2.05
C LEU A 98 -1.24 1.07 2.79
N ILE A 99 0.00 1.54 2.68
CA ILE A 99 1.14 1.07 3.46
C ILE A 99 1.88 2.24 4.10
N LYS A 100 2.76 1.96 5.06
CA LYS A 100 3.59 2.97 5.71
C LYS A 100 4.97 2.42 6.05
N THR A 101 5.99 3.25 5.95
CA THR A 101 7.35 2.92 6.39
C THR A 101 7.54 3.26 7.87
N LYS A 102 7.99 2.27 8.65
CA LYS A 102 8.54 2.48 9.99
C LYS A 102 10.04 2.62 9.86
N PHE A 103 10.55 3.85 10.02
CA PHE A 103 11.98 4.10 9.98
C PHE A 103 12.70 3.51 11.19
N ASN A 104 13.88 2.97 10.95
CA ASN A 104 14.78 2.55 12.00
C ASN A 104 15.42 3.81 12.61
N ILE A 105 15.23 4.00 13.91
CA ILE A 105 15.77 5.15 14.64
C ILE A 105 17.00 4.72 15.44
N ASP A 106 18.08 5.47 15.33
CA ASP A 106 19.24 5.33 16.20
C ASP A 106 18.86 5.83 17.61
N ARG A 107 19.00 4.97 18.61
CA ARG A 107 18.58 5.26 20.00
C ARG A 107 19.43 6.33 20.67
N ASN A 108 20.67 6.54 20.23
CA ASN A 108 21.60 7.49 20.83
C ASN A 108 21.39 8.91 20.28
N THR A 109 21.09 9.01 18.98
CA THR A 109 20.93 10.31 18.29
C THR A 109 19.47 10.70 18.07
N ASN A 110 18.53 9.76 18.23
CA ASN A 110 17.11 9.91 17.91
C ASN A 110 16.85 10.30 16.43
N MET A 111 17.78 9.95 15.54
CA MET A 111 17.70 10.23 14.10
C MET A 111 17.46 8.94 13.30
N PRO A 112 16.86 9.02 12.10
CA PRO A 112 16.76 7.86 11.21
C PRO A 112 18.13 7.30 10.83
N ILE A 113 18.24 5.98 10.78
CA ILE A 113 19.43 5.29 10.28
C ILE A 113 19.38 5.32 8.75
N TYR A 114 20.35 5.96 8.11
CA TYR A 114 20.40 6.07 6.65
C TYR A 114 21.13 4.87 6.02
N ASP A 115 20.64 4.45 4.87
CA ASP A 115 21.34 3.51 4.01
C ASP A 115 22.41 4.23 3.19
N LYS A 116 23.67 3.78 3.32
CA LYS A 116 24.82 4.47 2.71
C LYS A 116 24.81 4.40 1.18
N SER A 117 24.22 3.36 0.60
CA SER A 117 24.14 3.18 -0.86
C SER A 117 23.03 4.03 -1.49
N SER A 118 21.87 4.11 -0.86
CA SER A 118 20.70 4.79 -1.43
C SER A 118 20.49 6.22 -0.90
N GLY A 119 21.14 6.59 0.21
CA GLY A 119 20.91 7.87 0.88
C GLY A 119 19.53 8.01 1.52
N LYS A 120 18.69 6.96 1.48
CA LYS A 120 17.35 6.94 2.07
C LYS A 120 17.39 6.41 3.51
N PRO A 121 16.49 6.85 4.41
CA PRO A 121 16.32 6.21 5.71
C PRO A 121 15.95 4.72 5.57
N LYS A 122 16.61 3.87 6.37
CA LYS A 122 16.25 2.46 6.50
C LYS A 122 14.93 2.34 7.25
N GLY A 123 14.09 1.40 6.82
CA GLY A 123 12.84 1.11 7.48
C GLY A 123 12.18 -0.15 6.95
N SER A 124 11.12 -0.56 7.63
CA SER A 124 10.27 -1.66 7.19
C SER A 124 8.89 -1.12 6.85
N ARG A 125 8.35 -1.55 5.71
CA ARG A 125 7.00 -1.21 5.27
C ARG A 125 5.99 -2.17 5.88
N TYR A 126 4.84 -1.64 6.26
CA TYR A 126 3.73 -2.41 6.83
C TYR A 126 2.39 -1.87 6.33
N ILE A 127 1.38 -2.74 6.27
CA ILE A 127 0.03 -2.37 5.85
C ILE A 127 -0.66 -1.45 6.88
N THR A 128 -1.37 -0.43 6.41
CA THR A 128 -2.18 0.44 7.27
C THR A 128 -3.57 -0.15 7.52
N HIS A 129 -4.37 0.48 8.39
CA HIS A 129 -5.78 0.10 8.51
C HIS A 129 -6.57 0.33 7.22
N LEU A 130 -6.28 1.40 6.47
CA LEU A 130 -6.91 1.65 5.17
C LEU A 130 -6.58 0.53 4.17
N GLY A 131 -5.31 0.10 4.11
CA GLY A 131 -4.91 -1.04 3.29
C GLY A 131 -5.67 -2.33 3.65
N LYS A 132 -5.84 -2.61 4.95
CA LYS A 132 -6.61 -3.78 5.42
C LYS A 132 -8.09 -3.69 5.04
N MET A 133 -8.70 -2.50 5.17
CA MET A 133 -10.09 -2.28 4.76
C MET A 133 -10.27 -2.52 3.27
N LEU A 134 -9.34 -2.04 2.44
CA LEU A 134 -9.35 -2.23 1.00
C LEU A 134 -9.29 -3.73 0.63
N LEU A 135 -8.35 -4.47 1.22
CA LEU A 135 -8.22 -5.91 0.98
C LEU A 135 -9.46 -6.69 1.44
N LYS A 136 -10.09 -6.29 2.55
CA LYS A 136 -11.33 -6.91 3.02
C LYS A 136 -12.46 -6.76 2.02
N GLU A 137 -12.60 -5.58 1.41
CA GLU A 137 -13.68 -5.30 0.46
C GLU A 137 -13.59 -6.15 -0.82
N ILE A 138 -12.38 -6.55 -1.21
CA ILE A 138 -12.15 -7.45 -2.35
C ILE A 138 -12.01 -8.92 -1.96
N GLY A 139 -12.25 -9.28 -0.69
CA GLY A 139 -12.19 -10.66 -0.20
C GLY A 139 -10.77 -11.22 0.01
N PHE A 140 -9.76 -10.35 0.14
CA PHE A 140 -8.35 -10.72 0.32
C PHE A 140 -7.91 -10.72 1.81
N SER A 141 -8.82 -10.58 2.76
CA SER A 141 -8.52 -10.33 4.18
C SER A 141 -8.16 -11.54 5.04
N GLU A 142 -8.24 -12.77 4.53
CA GLU A 142 -8.02 -13.97 5.34
C GLU A 142 -7.18 -15.03 4.61
N VAL A 143 -6.31 -15.68 5.37
CA VAL A 143 -5.76 -17.00 5.06
C VAL A 143 -6.69 -17.97 5.78
N SER A 144 -7.42 -18.78 5.03
CA SER A 144 -8.11 -19.98 5.57
C SER A 144 -7.09 -21.01 6.05
#